data_AF-A0A435G5C6-F1
#
_entry.id   AF-A0A435G5C6-F1
#
_cell.length_a   1.000
_cell.length_b   1.000
_cell.length_c   1.000
_cell.angle_alpha   90.00
_cell.angle_beta   90.00
_cell.angle_gamma   90.00
#
_symmetry.space_group_name_H-M   'P 1'
#
loop_
_entity.id
_entity.type
_entity.pdbx_description
1 polymer ?
#
loop_
_entity_poly.entity_id
_entity_poly.type
_entity_poly.pdbx_seq_one_letter_code
_entity_poly.pdbx_strand_id
1 'polypeptide(L)'
;METILDLDRYPLHREGSPEWQRLVDESKAALAANGMFNLEGLLRPGIAEKAVAEIRPVMDTRSHVHRRMHNIYFKPSIPELAPDHPALRKVETISHTVCADQIASSTVLSIYEYEPLVRFLAATMDKPKLHVMQDPLARANVMG
;
A
#
# COMPACT_ATOMS: atom_id res chain seq x y z
N MET A 1 -6.02 0.27 -18.06
CA MET A 1 -6.05 1.00 -16.77
C MET A 1 -7.37 1.73 -16.56
N GLU A 2 -7.96 2.35 -17.58
CA GLU A 2 -9.29 3.02 -17.48
C GLU A 2 -10.43 2.11 -16.99
N THR A 3 -10.34 0.79 -17.13
CA THR A 3 -11.31 -0.17 -16.57
C THR A 3 -11.05 -0.54 -15.11
N ILE A 4 -9.88 -0.16 -14.57
CA ILE A 4 -9.41 -0.47 -13.21
C ILE A 4 -9.52 0.78 -12.33
N LEU A 5 -9.06 1.92 -12.84
CA LEU A 5 -9.06 3.21 -12.13
C LEU A 5 -10.12 4.14 -12.71
N ASP A 6 -10.77 4.91 -11.85
CA ASP A 6 -11.65 6.03 -12.23
C ASP A 6 -10.79 7.22 -12.69
N LEU A 7 -10.34 7.15 -13.94
CA LEU A 7 -9.51 8.18 -14.56
C LEU A 7 -10.31 9.41 -15.04
N ASP A 8 -11.64 9.34 -14.95
CA ASP A 8 -12.52 10.47 -15.22
C ASP A 8 -12.53 11.41 -14.00
N ARG A 9 -12.64 10.83 -12.79
CA ARG A 9 -12.51 11.57 -11.53
C ARG A 9 -11.07 11.93 -11.21
N TYR A 10 -10.12 11.03 -11.48
CA TYR A 10 -8.71 11.21 -11.18
C TYR A 10 -7.88 11.15 -12.47
N PRO A 11 -7.67 12.28 -13.16
CA PRO A 11 -7.04 12.31 -14.49
C PRO A 11 -5.51 12.11 -14.43
N LEU A 12 -5.03 11.05 -13.76
CA LEU A 12 -3.62 10.72 -13.55
C LEU A 12 -2.82 10.69 -14.87
N HIS A 13 -3.48 10.31 -15.97
CA HIS A 13 -2.89 10.19 -17.31
C HIS A 13 -2.75 11.52 -18.06
N ARG A 14 -3.31 12.62 -17.55
CA ARG A 14 -3.33 13.94 -18.20
C ARG A 14 -2.32 14.90 -17.59
N GLU A 15 -1.10 14.43 -17.40
CA GLU A 15 -0.01 15.23 -16.83
C GLU A 15 0.15 16.57 -17.55
N GLY A 16 0.28 17.66 -16.78
CA GLY A 16 0.36 19.03 -17.30
C GLY A 16 -0.98 19.68 -17.67
N SER A 17 -2.10 18.95 -17.63
CA SER A 17 -3.43 19.56 -17.77
C SER A 17 -3.84 20.35 -16.52
N PRO A 18 -4.75 21.34 -16.65
CA PRO A 18 -5.29 22.05 -15.49
C PRO A 18 -5.96 21.13 -14.47
N GLU A 19 -6.64 20.08 -14.91
CA GLU A 19 -7.30 19.11 -14.03
C GLU A 19 -6.28 18.28 -13.24
N TRP A 20 -5.20 17.85 -13.89
CA TRP A 20 -4.11 17.13 -13.23
C TRP A 20 -3.38 18.02 -12.22
N GLN A 21 -3.10 19.28 -12.58
CA GLN A 21 -2.44 20.21 -11.68
C GLN A 21 -3.27 20.49 -10.43
N ARG A 22 -4.59 20.69 -10.59
CA ARG A 22 -5.51 20.82 -9.43
C ARG A 22 -5.45 19.60 -8.52
N LEU A 23 -5.48 18.39 -9.08
CA LEU A 23 -5.38 17.17 -8.29
C LEU A 23 -4.06 17.09 -7.50
N VAL A 24 -2.94 17.48 -8.11
CA VAL A 24 -1.63 17.55 -7.44
C VAL A 24 -1.65 18.58 -6.32
N ASP A 25 -2.14 19.79 -6.57
CA ASP A 25 -2.17 20.87 -5.58
C ASP A 25 -3.06 20.53 -4.38
N GLU A 26 -4.23 19.95 -4.63
CA GLU A 26 -5.15 19.46 -3.59
C GLU A 26 -4.49 18.34 -2.76
N SER A 27 -3.84 17.38 -3.43
CA SER A 27 -3.18 16.26 -2.75
C SER A 27 -1.97 16.72 -1.93
N LYS A 28 -1.21 17.69 -2.43
CA LYS A 28 -0.12 18.36 -1.70
C LYS A 28 -0.62 19.05 -0.45
N ALA A 29 -1.68 19.85 -0.57
CA ALA A 29 -2.27 20.56 0.56
C ALA A 29 -2.76 19.59 1.64
N ALA A 30 -3.44 18.51 1.24
CA ALA A 30 -3.89 17.46 2.15
C ALA A 30 -2.72 16.72 2.82
N LEU A 31 -1.68 16.37 2.05
CA LEU A 31 -0.47 15.73 2.57
C LEU A 31 0.25 16.62 3.59
N ALA A 32 0.38 17.91 3.31
CA ALA A 32 1.01 18.87 4.21
C ALA A 32 0.20 19.08 5.50
N ALA A 33 -1.13 19.07 5.42
CA ALA A 33 -2.01 19.26 6.57
C ALA A 33 -2.11 18.02 7.47
N ASN A 34 -2.18 16.82 6.87
CA ASN A 34 -2.59 15.60 7.58
C ASN A 34 -1.53 14.49 7.58
N GLY A 35 -0.42 14.66 6.86
CA GLY A 35 0.57 13.59 6.64
C GLY A 35 0.11 12.49 5.68
N MET A 36 -1.09 12.61 5.10
CA MET A 36 -1.66 11.70 4.11
C MET A 36 -2.77 12.37 3.28
N PHE A 37 -3.13 11.78 2.15
CA PHE A 37 -4.30 12.13 1.35
C PHE A 37 -4.98 10.85 0.83
N ASN A 38 -6.27 10.93 0.53
CA ASN A 38 -7.05 9.80 0.03
C ASN A 38 -7.56 10.08 -1.38
N LEU A 39 -7.47 9.08 -2.25
CA LEU A 39 -8.13 9.06 -3.57
C LEU A 39 -9.37 8.15 -3.49
N GLU A 40 -10.40 8.63 -2.79
CA GLU A 40 -11.61 7.85 -2.54
C GLU A 40 -12.34 7.49 -3.84
N GLY A 41 -12.62 6.20 -4.03
CA GLY A 41 -13.25 5.72 -5.27
C GLY A 41 -12.29 5.72 -6.46
N LEU A 42 -10.98 5.79 -6.24
CA LEU A 42 -10.00 5.64 -7.32
C LEU A 42 -10.14 4.29 -8.03
N LEU A 43 -10.42 3.21 -7.31
CA LEU A 43 -10.74 1.92 -7.93
C LEU A 43 -12.17 1.95 -8.44
N ARG A 44 -12.39 1.49 -9.68
CA ARG A 44 -13.74 1.27 -10.18
C ARG A 44 -14.44 0.16 -9.36
N PRO A 45 -15.79 0.17 -9.29
CA PRO A 45 -16.54 -0.86 -8.56
C PRO A 45 -16.16 -2.29 -8.98
N GLY A 46 -15.99 -3.19 -8.02
CA GLY A 46 -15.66 -4.60 -8.27
C GLY A 46 -14.16 -4.91 -8.44
N ILE A 47 -13.31 -3.89 -8.61
CA ILE A 47 -11.88 -4.08 -8.86
C ILE A 47 -11.13 -4.53 -7.61
N ALA A 48 -11.52 -4.03 -6.43
CA ALA A 48 -10.93 -4.46 -5.17
C ALA A 48 -11.24 -5.95 -4.91
N GLU A 49 -12.49 -6.36 -5.13
CA GLU A 49 -12.95 -7.74 -4.99
C GLU A 49 -12.24 -8.66 -5.98
N LYS A 50 -12.05 -8.21 -7.23
CA LYS A 50 -11.27 -8.92 -8.24
C LYS A 50 -9.82 -9.12 -7.78
N ALA A 51 -9.15 -8.07 -7.28
CA ALA A 51 -7.78 -8.15 -6.79
C ALA A 51 -7.65 -9.14 -5.62
N VAL A 52 -8.61 -9.12 -4.69
CA VAL A 52 -8.69 -10.09 -3.59
C VAL A 52 -8.85 -11.52 -4.13
N ALA A 53 -9.74 -11.74 -5.10
CA ALA A 53 -9.97 -13.05 -5.69
C ALA A 53 -8.75 -13.60 -6.45
N GLU A 54 -7.96 -12.73 -7.09
CA GLU A 54 -6.70 -13.09 -7.75
C GLU A 54 -5.63 -13.55 -6.75
N ILE A 55 -5.54 -12.90 -5.60
CA ILE A 55 -4.48 -13.13 -4.62
C ILE A 55 -4.81 -14.29 -3.68
N ARG A 56 -6.09 -14.49 -3.33
CA ARG A 56 -6.52 -15.48 -2.33
C ARG A 56 -5.94 -16.89 -2.54
N PRO A 57 -5.95 -17.49 -3.75
CA PRO A 57 -5.36 -18.81 -3.95
C PRO A 57 -3.86 -18.88 -3.61
N VAL A 58 -3.10 -17.82 -3.90
CA VAL A 58 -1.67 -17.74 -3.60
C VAL A 58 -1.45 -17.51 -2.11
N MET A 59 -2.27 -16.66 -1.48
CA MET A 59 -2.26 -16.44 -0.03
C MET A 59 -2.46 -17.75 0.73
N ASP A 60 -3.48 -18.53 0.35
CA ASP A 60 -3.87 -19.75 1.06
C ASP A 60 -2.82 -20.88 0.93
N THR A 61 -2.08 -20.91 -0.18
CA THR A 61 -1.21 -22.07 -0.52
C THR A 61 0.28 -21.78 -0.49
N ARG A 62 0.69 -20.52 -0.63
CA ARG A 62 2.10 -20.13 -0.84
C ARG A 62 2.55 -18.92 -0.03
N SER A 63 1.73 -18.42 0.89
CA SER A 63 2.15 -17.33 1.79
C SER A 63 3.27 -17.79 2.72
N HIS A 64 4.21 -16.89 2.98
CA HIS A 64 5.15 -17.06 4.06
C HIS A 64 4.45 -16.79 5.39
N VAL A 65 4.43 -17.79 6.28
CA VAL A 65 3.84 -17.68 7.61
C VAL A 65 4.92 -17.23 8.59
N HIS A 66 4.76 -16.03 9.14
CA HIS A 66 5.61 -15.54 10.22
C HIS A 66 4.82 -15.51 11.53
N ARG A 67 5.39 -16.08 12.59
CA ARG A 67 4.82 -16.11 13.93
C ARG A 67 5.75 -15.41 14.90
N ARG A 68 5.21 -14.47 15.68
CA ARG A 68 5.99 -13.74 16.68
C ARG A 68 5.21 -13.61 17.98
N MET A 69 5.89 -13.90 19.08
CA MET A 69 5.40 -13.66 20.43
C MET A 69 6.00 -12.36 20.95
N HIS A 70 5.16 -11.34 21.20
CA HIS A 70 5.65 -10.04 21.65
C HIS A 70 4.60 -9.32 22.52
N ASN A 71 5.05 -8.35 23.31
CA ASN A 71 4.15 -7.36 23.90
C ASN A 71 4.00 -6.16 22.96
N ILE A 72 3.17 -5.19 23.34
CA ILE A 72 2.87 -4.00 22.51
C ILE A 72 4.08 -3.13 22.20
N TYR A 73 5.16 -3.25 22.99
CA TYR A 73 6.39 -2.50 22.82
C TYR A 73 7.50 -3.29 22.14
N PHE A 74 7.28 -4.57 21.83
CA PHE A 74 8.28 -5.48 21.27
C PHE A 74 9.57 -5.55 22.10
N LYS A 75 9.50 -5.31 23.41
CA LYS A 75 10.63 -5.33 24.34
C LYS A 75 10.46 -6.45 25.37
N PRO A 76 11.49 -7.21 25.72
CA PRO A 76 11.36 -8.27 26.71
C PRO A 76 11.05 -7.73 28.12
N SER A 77 11.49 -6.52 28.44
CA SER A 77 11.23 -5.82 29.69
C SER A 77 11.24 -4.30 29.48
N ILE A 78 10.66 -3.57 30.44
CA ILE A 78 10.65 -2.11 30.50
C ILE A 78 11.04 -1.75 31.95
N PRO A 79 12.15 -1.01 32.19
CA PRO A 79 12.66 -0.76 33.54
C PRO A 79 11.65 -0.19 34.53
N GLU A 80 10.70 0.60 34.02
CA GLU A 80 9.67 1.29 34.82
C GLU A 80 8.45 0.42 35.13
N LEU A 81 8.37 -0.82 34.59
CA LEU A 81 7.23 -1.71 34.75
C LEU A 81 7.59 -2.95 35.56
N ALA A 82 6.68 -3.35 36.45
CA ALA A 82 6.76 -4.64 37.13
C ALA A 82 6.65 -5.81 36.11
N PRO A 83 7.27 -6.98 36.39
CA PRO A 83 7.27 -8.11 35.46
C PRO A 83 5.89 -8.64 35.05
N ASP A 84 4.87 -8.46 35.90
CA ASP A 84 3.48 -8.88 35.70
C ASP A 84 2.58 -7.77 35.15
N HIS A 85 3.15 -6.60 34.84
CA HIS A 85 2.38 -5.47 34.32
C HIS A 85 1.64 -5.84 33.03
N PRO A 86 0.34 -5.51 32.87
CA PRO A 86 -0.45 -5.89 31.69
C PRO A 86 0.16 -5.49 30.35
N ALA A 87 0.89 -4.37 30.29
CA ALA A 87 1.57 -3.91 29.08
C ALA A 87 2.75 -4.80 28.64
N LEU A 88 3.27 -5.67 29.53
CA LEU A 88 4.28 -6.68 29.22
C LEU A 88 3.65 -8.03 28.81
N ARG A 89 2.33 -8.17 28.89
CA ARG A 89 1.62 -9.36 28.42
C ARG A 89 1.96 -9.61 26.96
N LYS A 90 2.44 -10.81 26.69
CA LYS A 90 2.76 -11.23 25.32
C LYS A 90 1.51 -11.76 24.62
N VAL A 91 1.41 -11.45 23.35
CA VAL A 91 0.41 -11.98 22.42
C VAL A 91 1.12 -12.61 21.23
N GLU A 92 0.48 -13.61 20.62
CA GLU A 92 0.94 -14.14 19.34
C GLU A 92 0.37 -13.28 18.22
N THR A 93 1.25 -12.83 17.33
CA THR A 93 0.86 -12.31 16.02
C THR A 93 1.31 -13.30 14.97
N ILE A 94 0.37 -13.70 14.11
CA ILE A 94 0.62 -14.53 12.93
C ILE A 94 0.34 -13.64 11.72
N SER A 95 1.28 -13.57 10.79
CA SER A 95 1.10 -12.85 9.52
C SER A 95 1.35 -13.79 8.35
N HIS A 96 0.46 -13.75 7.37
CA HIS A 96 0.65 -14.40 6.09
C HIS A 96 1.08 -13.36 5.06
N THR A 97 2.24 -13.55 4.43
CA THR A 97 2.77 -12.58 3.45
C THR A 97 2.99 -13.24 2.10
N VAL A 98 2.49 -12.60 1.05
CA VAL A 98 2.78 -12.93 -0.35
C VAL A 98 3.63 -11.82 -0.95
N CYS A 99 4.76 -12.20 -1.56
CA CYS A 99 5.68 -11.28 -2.24
C CYS A 99 5.27 -11.04 -3.70
N ALA A 100 5.76 -9.94 -4.28
CA ALA A 100 5.35 -9.50 -5.62
C ALA A 100 5.65 -10.51 -6.75
N ASP A 101 6.72 -11.30 -6.64
CA ASP A 101 7.09 -12.31 -7.64
C ASP A 101 6.02 -13.42 -7.75
N GLN A 102 5.32 -13.68 -6.65
CA GLN A 102 4.27 -14.69 -6.58
C GLN A 102 2.95 -14.25 -7.23
N ILE A 103 2.79 -12.94 -7.47
CA ILE A 103 1.57 -12.28 -8.00
C ILE A 103 1.88 -11.34 -9.17
N ALA A 104 2.91 -11.65 -9.96
CA ALA A 104 3.46 -10.80 -11.02
C ALA A 104 2.42 -10.21 -12.02
N SER A 105 1.31 -10.93 -12.26
CA SER A 105 0.24 -10.51 -13.20
C SER A 105 -1.03 -10.00 -12.50
N SER A 106 -0.95 -9.70 -11.20
CA SER A 106 -2.11 -9.26 -10.42
C SER A 106 -2.53 -7.83 -10.73
N THR A 107 -3.81 -7.54 -10.44
CA THR A 107 -4.37 -6.19 -10.50
C THR A 107 -3.57 -5.23 -9.60
N VAL A 108 -3.12 -5.67 -8.42
CA VAL A 108 -2.31 -4.86 -7.48
C VAL A 108 -1.02 -4.38 -8.15
N LEU A 109 -0.26 -5.28 -8.77
CA LEU A 109 0.98 -4.89 -9.43
C LEU A 109 0.74 -4.04 -10.68
N SER A 110 -0.34 -4.30 -11.43
CA SER A 110 -0.68 -3.45 -12.57
C SER A 110 -0.93 -1.99 -12.18
N ILE A 111 -1.46 -1.73 -10.99
CA ILE A 111 -1.68 -0.39 -10.44
C ILE A 111 -0.36 0.18 -9.91
N TYR A 112 0.42 -0.60 -9.17
CA TYR A 112 1.73 -0.19 -8.65
C TYR A 112 2.70 0.25 -9.75
N GLU A 113 2.69 -0.46 -10.89
CA GLU A 113 3.55 -0.18 -12.05
C GLU A 113 2.95 0.87 -13.01
N TYR A 114 1.77 1.41 -12.70
CA TYR A 114 1.12 2.39 -13.57
C TYR A 114 1.86 3.72 -13.55
N GLU A 115 2.70 3.94 -14.57
CA GLU A 115 3.58 5.10 -14.69
C GLU A 115 2.90 6.46 -14.40
N PRO A 116 1.67 6.76 -14.89
CA PRO A 116 1.01 8.02 -14.54
C PRO A 116 0.69 8.18 -13.05
N LEU A 117 0.42 7.10 -12.32
CA LEU A 117 0.30 7.14 -10.85
C LEU A 117 1.65 7.45 -10.21
N VAL A 118 2.74 6.85 -10.69
CA VAL A 118 4.11 7.10 -10.19
C VAL A 118 4.50 8.57 -10.37
N ARG A 119 4.21 9.15 -11.54
CA ARG A 119 4.49 10.57 -11.82
C ARG A 119 3.62 11.50 -10.99
N PHE A 120 2.33 11.19 -10.82
CA PHE A 120 1.45 11.91 -9.92
C PHE A 120 1.94 11.89 -8.46
N LEU A 121 2.38 10.73 -7.95
CA LEU A 121 2.95 10.61 -6.60
C LEU A 121 4.25 11.41 -6.46
N ALA A 122 5.13 11.37 -7.47
CA ALA A 122 6.37 12.15 -7.48
C ALA A 122 6.08 13.65 -7.39
N ALA A 123 5.14 14.14 -8.21
CA ALA A 123 4.70 15.52 -8.19
C ALA A 123 4.10 15.90 -6.83
N THR A 124 3.20 15.07 -6.28
CA THR A 124 2.55 15.31 -4.98
C THR A 124 3.55 15.35 -3.81
N MET A 125 4.64 14.60 -3.90
CA MET A 125 5.68 14.55 -2.86
C MET A 125 6.82 15.57 -3.06
N ASP A 126 6.72 16.47 -4.05
CA ASP A 126 7.78 17.38 -4.46
C ASP A 126 9.11 16.67 -4.75
N LYS A 127 9.02 15.51 -5.40
CA LYS A 127 10.17 14.75 -5.88
C LYS A 127 10.32 14.92 -7.39
N PRO A 128 11.56 15.10 -7.89
CA PRO A 128 11.80 15.20 -9.33
C PRO A 128 11.39 13.91 -10.07
N LYS A 129 11.50 12.75 -9.39
CA LYS A 129 11.11 11.45 -9.91
C LYS A 129 10.92 10.45 -8.77
N LEU A 130 10.00 9.51 -8.96
CA LEU A 130 9.92 8.26 -8.21
C LEU A 130 10.28 7.09 -9.13
N HIS A 131 10.94 6.08 -8.57
CA HIS A 131 11.36 4.89 -9.31
C HIS A 131 10.62 3.67 -8.74
N VAL A 132 10.00 2.91 -9.64
CA VAL A 132 9.42 1.60 -9.30
C VAL A 132 10.55 0.68 -8.79
N MET A 133 10.33 0.06 -7.63
CA MET A 133 11.30 -0.86 -7.04
C MET A 133 11.50 -2.07 -7.97
N GLN A 134 12.75 -2.32 -8.35
CA GLN A 134 13.11 -3.37 -9.31
C GLN A 134 13.24 -4.76 -8.67
N ASP A 135 13.29 -4.82 -7.34
CA ASP A 135 13.33 -6.09 -6.61
C ASP A 135 12.01 -6.84 -6.83
N PRO A 136 12.03 -8.02 -7.49
CA PRO A 136 10.81 -8.75 -7.80
C PRO A 136 10.12 -9.28 -6.55
N LEU A 137 10.81 -9.44 -5.42
CA LEU A 137 10.23 -9.89 -4.15
C LEU A 137 9.68 -8.69 -3.36
N ALA A 138 10.48 -7.62 -3.22
CA ALA A 138 10.21 -6.56 -2.24
C ALA A 138 9.31 -5.41 -2.74
N ARG A 139 9.10 -5.29 -4.06
CA ARG A 139 8.38 -4.14 -4.65
C ARG A 139 6.92 -4.00 -4.21
N ALA A 140 6.27 -5.08 -3.80
CA ALA A 140 4.97 -5.06 -3.15
C ALA A 140 4.79 -6.33 -2.30
N ASN A 141 4.06 -6.21 -1.20
CA ASN A 141 3.67 -7.34 -0.36
C ASN A 141 2.17 -7.26 -0.09
N VAL A 142 1.49 -8.41 -0.11
CA VAL A 142 0.10 -8.53 0.34
C VAL A 142 0.10 -9.32 1.65
N MET A 143 -0.59 -8.79 2.64
CA MET A 143 -0.70 -9.39 3.97
C MET A 143 -2.14 -9.83 4.24
N GLY A 144 -2.30 -11.00 4.86
CA GLY A 144 -3.58 -11.58 5.26
C GLY A 144 -3.55 -12.20 6.65
#